data_AF-A0A6A4Q0X6-F1
#
_entry.id   AF-A0A6A4Q0X6-F1
#
_cell.length_a   1.000
_cell.length_b   1.000
_cell.length_c   1.000
_cell.angle_alpha   90.00
_cell.angle_beta   90.00
_cell.angle_gamma   90.00
#
_symmetry.space_group_name_H-M   'P 1'
#
loop_
_entity.id
_entity.type
_entity.pdbx_description
1 polymer ?
#
loop_
_entity_poly.entity_id
_entity_poly.type
_entity_poly.pdbx_seq_one_letter_code
_entity_poly.pdbx_strand_id
1 'polypeptide(L)' 'MPRATLDYGVGIKAHDSYSSGCPLKSFKFFKTKKFNTGSSYMNTGFLNTRTPWW' A
#
# COMPACT_ATOMS: atom_id res chain seq x y z
N MET A 1 -22.72 -9.15 3.86
CA MET A 1 -21.29 -8.94 4.17
C MET A 1 -20.51 -9.12 2.88
N PRO A 2 -20.21 -8.08 2.08
CA PRO A 2 -19.51 -8.32 0.83
C PRO A 2 -18.06 -8.69 1.13
N ARG A 3 -17.72 -9.91 0.74
CA ARG A 3 -16.41 -10.54 0.80
C ARG A 3 -15.49 -9.79 -0.17
N ALA A 4 -14.48 -9.10 0.35
CA ALA A 4 -13.53 -8.36 -0.48
C ALA A 4 -12.69 -9.35 -1.30
N THR A 5 -12.85 -9.31 -2.61
CA THR A 5 -12.03 -10.00 -3.61
C THR A 5 -10.58 -9.52 -3.47
N LEU A 6 -9.63 -10.46 -3.35
CA LEU A 6 -8.20 -10.23 -3.06
C LEU A 6 -7.40 -9.82 -4.32
N ASP A 7 -7.82 -8.79 -5.05
CA ASP A 7 -7.07 -8.24 -6.20
C ASP A 7 -6.42 -6.89 -5.84
N TYR A 8 -5.46 -6.88 -4.91
CA TYR A 8 -4.85 -5.64 -4.35
C TYR A 8 -3.33 -5.49 -4.54
N GLY A 9 -2.73 -6.22 -5.49
CA GLY A 9 -1.30 -6.10 -5.79
C GLY A 9 -1.00 -4.88 -6.66
N VAL A 10 -0.04 -4.04 -6.26
CA VAL A 10 0.59 -2.99 -7.08
C VAL A 10 2.00 -3.43 -7.41
N GLY A 11 2.44 -3.17 -8.64
CA GLY A 11 3.82 -3.37 -9.05
C GLY A 11 4.49 -2.04 -9.39
N ILE A 12 5.78 -1.93 -9.07
CA ILE A 12 6.63 -0.87 -9.59
C ILE A 12 7.83 -1.48 -10.33
N LYS A 13 8.32 -0.74 -11.32
CA LYS A 13 9.48 -1.10 -12.13
C LYS A 13 10.53 -0.01 -12.00
N ALA A 14 11.79 -0.42 -11.91
CA ALA A 14 12.92 0.49 -11.97
C ALA A 14 12.97 1.14 -13.36
N HIS A 15 13.29 2.43 -13.41
CA HIS A 15 13.50 3.13 -14.67
C HIS A 15 14.77 2.62 -15.35
N ASP A 16 14.73 2.49 -16.68
CA ASP A 16 15.78 1.81 -17.44
C ASP A 16 17.17 2.43 -17.24
N SER A 17 17.24 3.76 -17.08
CA SER A 17 18.49 4.50 -16.88
C SER A 17 19.28 4.12 -15.62
N TYR A 18 18.63 3.57 -14.60
CA TYR A 18 19.27 3.16 -13.34
C TYR A 18 19.00 1.69 -13.00
N SER A 19 18.26 0.99 -13.86
CA SER A 19 17.83 -0.39 -13.66
C SER A 19 19.02 -1.29 -13.40
N SER A 20 20.15 -1.12 -14.12
CA SER A 20 21.38 -1.92 -13.96
C SER A 20 21.89 -2.01 -12.52
N GLY A 21 21.80 -0.93 -11.74
CA GLY A 21 22.20 -0.88 -10.33
C GLY A 21 21.17 -1.42 -9.33
N CYS A 22 19.91 -1.63 -9.75
CA CYS A 22 18.87 -2.15 -8.86
C CYS A 22 18.96 -3.69 -8.72
N PRO A 23 18.96 -4.24 -7.48
CA PRO A 23 18.91 -5.69 -7.26
C PRO A 23 17.64 -6.35 -7.83
N LEU A 24 16.50 -5.67 -7.72
CA LEU A 24 15.23 -6.07 -8.33
C LEU A 24 14.81 -5.02 -9.35
N LYS A 25 14.60 -5.45 -10.61
CA LYS A 25 14.15 -4.53 -11.68
C LYS A 25 12.66 -4.20 -11.57
N SER A 26 11.89 -5.06 -10.92
CA SER A 26 10.49 -4.82 -10.60
C SER A 26 10.05 -5.70 -9.44
N PHE A 27 9.06 -5.25 -8.69
CA PHE A 27 8.45 -6.05 -7.64
C PHE A 27 6.98 -5.68 -7.45
N LYS A 28 6.22 -6.57 -6.82
CA LYS A 28 4.82 -6.38 -6.46
C LYS A 28 4.66 -6.34 -4.95
N PHE A 29 3.68 -5.56 -4.47
CA PHE A 29 3.36 -5.39 -3.06
C PHE A 29 1.86 -5.11 -2.89
N PHE A 30 1.34 -5.30 -1.69
CA PHE A 30 -0.05 -5.01 -1.37
C PHE A 30 -0.25 -3.52 -1.08
N LYS A 31 -1.34 -2.93 -1.59
CA LYS A 31 -1.72 -1.56 -1.21
C LYS A 31 -2.03 -1.48 0.30
N THR A 32 -1.64 -0.38 0.92
CA THR A 32 -2.09 -0.06 2.28
C THR A 32 -3.61 0.07 2.31
N LYS A 33 -4.25 -0.62 3.27
CA LYS A 33 -5.70 -0.61 3.40
C LYS A 33 -6.18 0.76 3.89
N LYS A 34 -6.86 1.49 3.01
CA LYS A 34 -7.45 2.80 3.29
C LYS A 34 -8.83 2.64 3.93
N PHE A 35 -9.10 3.40 4.99
CA PHE A 35 -10.38 3.40 5.70
C PHE A 35 -11.01 4.79 5.62
N ASN A 36 -12.34 4.85 5.57
CA ASN A 36 -13.07 6.09 5.76
C ASN A 36 -13.10 6.42 7.26
N THR A 37 -12.80 7.65 7.61
CA THR A 37 -12.76 8.14 9.01
C THR A 37 -14.10 8.72 9.45
N GLY A 38 -14.98 9.09 8.51
CA GLY A 38 -16.20 9.87 8.79
C GLY A 38 -15.94 11.31 9.25
N SER A 39 -14.70 11.80 9.21
CA SER A 39 -14.35 13.18 9.59
C SER A 39 -14.42 14.12 8.40
N SER A 40 -15.02 15.30 8.59
CA SER A 40 -15.11 16.36 7.57
C SER A 40 -13.76 16.97 7.16
N TYR A 41 -12.74 16.83 8.01
CA TYR A 41 -11.41 17.40 7.78
C TYR A 41 -10.46 16.39 7.12
N MET A 42 -10.45 15.15 7.62
CA MET A 42 -9.60 14.08 7.10
C MET A 42 -10.44 12.88 6.78
N ASN A 43 -11.02 12.84 5.58
CA ASN A 43 -12.00 11.81 5.15
C ASN A 43 -11.47 10.36 5.17
N THR A 44 -10.16 10.16 5.24
CA THR A 44 -9.58 8.82 5.16
C THR A 44 -8.33 8.66 6.02
N GLY A 45 -8.10 7.44 6.49
CA GLY A 45 -6.95 7.08 7.31
C GLY A 45 -6.50 5.64 7.10
N PHE A 46 -5.54 5.22 7.92
CA PHE A 46 -4.95 3.88 7.93
C PHE A 46 -4.96 3.33 9.35
N LEU A 47 -5.06 2.00 9.49
CA LEU A 47 -5.05 1.36 10.79
C LEU A 47 -3.64 0.85 11.13
N ASN A 48 -3.21 1.11 12.36
CA ASN A 48 -2.06 0.43 12.94
C ASN A 48 -2.48 -1.00 13.32
N THR A 49 -1.76 -1.99 12.81
CA THR A 49 -2.00 -3.41 13.15
C THR A 49 -1.34 -3.81 14.47
N ARG A 50 -0.53 -2.93 15.07
CA ARG A 50 0.14 -3.11 16.36
C ARG A 50 -0.33 -2.06 17.36
N THR A 51 0.09 -2.24 18.61
CA THR A 51 -0.06 -1.22 19.64
C THR A 51 0.89 -0.05 19.38
N PRO A 52 0.42 1.21 19.49
CA PRO A 52 1.24 2.39 19.21
C PRO A 52 2.17 2.80 20.36
N TRP A 53 2.01 2.18 21.54
CA TRP A 53 2.85 2.43 22.71
C TRP A 53 4.13 1.61 22.65
N TRP A 54 5.16 2.10 23.35
CA TRP A 54 6.37 1.34 23.64
C TRP A 54 6.05 0.26 24.68
#